data_AF-A0AAU2P706-F1
#
_entry.id   AF-A0AAU2P706-F1
#
_cell.length_a   1.000
_cell.length_b   1.000
_cell.length_c   1.000
_cell.angle_alpha   90.00
_cell.angle_beta   90.00
_cell.angle_gamma   90.00
#
_symmetry.space_group_name_H-M   'P 1'
#
loop_
_entity.id
_entity.type
_entity.pdbx_description
1 polymer ?
#
loop_
_entity_poly.entity_id
_entity_poly.type
_entity_poly.pdbx_seq_one_letter_code
_entity_poly.pdbx_strand_id
1 'polypeptide(L)'
;MNDSAQEPLESPAEAVVAMVDHVLDLAATWTAWDGEPTHVDDRVYTPHKAIRRVADHLVDHLAELEARLVGERPQPDHWHASASTTVADLAPFTPEDLDEARSRLTRLARMWANRLGALTEEQLDNSPGEGWSFRELALHLKGSTYYADSVGKLA
;
A
#
# COMPACT_ATOMS: atom_id res chain seq x y z
N MET A 1 -31.16 -27.36 -3.80
CA MET A 1 -30.49 -26.45 -2.86
C MET A 1 -29.02 -26.52 -3.19
N ASN A 2 -28.53 -25.55 -3.95
CA ASN A 2 -27.13 -25.47 -4.32
C ASN A 2 -26.50 -24.53 -3.31
N ASP A 3 -25.83 -25.10 -2.31
CA ASP A 3 -25.02 -24.37 -1.35
C ASP A 3 -23.71 -24.06 -2.06
N SER A 4 -23.72 -22.99 -2.87
CA SER A 4 -22.48 -22.40 -3.35
C SER A 4 -21.82 -21.80 -2.12
N ALA A 5 -20.94 -22.57 -1.49
CA ALA A 5 -20.03 -22.09 -0.47
C ALA A 5 -19.36 -20.82 -1.03
N GLN A 6 -19.83 -19.68 -0.53
CA GLN A 6 -19.28 -18.38 -0.85
C GLN A 6 -17.82 -18.46 -0.39
N GLU A 7 -16.87 -18.27 -1.30
CA GLU A 7 -15.46 -18.22 -0.90
C GLU A 7 -15.36 -17.23 0.27
N PRO A 8 -14.61 -17.57 1.34
CA PRO A 8 -14.47 -16.66 2.46
C PRO A 8 -14.02 -15.32 1.91
N LEU A 9 -14.78 -14.26 2.22
CA LEU A 9 -14.37 -12.91 1.89
C LEU A 9 -12.97 -12.70 2.47
N GLU A 10 -11.99 -12.41 1.61
CA GLU A 10 -10.61 -12.12 1.99
C GLU A 10 -10.61 -11.15 3.17
N SER A 11 -9.92 -11.51 4.26
CA SER A 11 -9.91 -10.62 5.41
C SER A 11 -9.19 -9.31 5.05
N PRO A 12 -9.59 -8.16 5.60
CA PRO A 12 -8.96 -6.89 5.25
C PRO A 12 -7.47 -6.85 5.60
N ALA A 13 -7.06 -7.60 6.62
CA ALA A 13 -5.66 -7.76 6.98
C ALA A 13 -4.88 -8.57 5.94
N GLU A 14 -5.42 -9.69 5.48
CA GLU A 14 -4.80 -10.51 4.42
C GLU A 14 -4.65 -9.72 3.13
N ALA A 15 -5.66 -8.92 2.76
CA ALA A 15 -5.60 -8.06 1.58
C ALA A 15 -4.41 -7.08 1.60
N VAL A 16 -4.14 -6.44 2.74
CA VAL A 16 -3.01 -5.51 2.90
C VAL A 16 -1.68 -6.25 2.85
N VAL A 17 -1.58 -7.41 3.52
CA VAL A 17 -0.35 -8.23 3.53
C VAL A 17 -0.05 -8.75 2.12
N ALA A 18 -1.04 -9.33 1.44
CA ALA A 18 -0.88 -9.84 0.09
C ALA A 18 -0.49 -8.75 -0.91
N MET A 19 -1.02 -7.53 -0.76
CA MET A 19 -0.60 -6.39 -1.57
C MET A 19 0.88 -6.06 -1.36
N VAL A 20 1.36 -6.03 -0.11
CA VAL A 20 2.77 -5.75 0.17
C VAL A 20 3.68 -6.86 -0.33
N ASP A 21 3.28 -8.13 -0.17
CA ASP A 21 4.04 -9.27 -0.69
C ASP A 21 4.18 -9.18 -2.21
N HIS A 22 3.10 -8.88 -2.94
CA HIS A 22 3.14 -8.66 -4.39
C HIS A 22 4.08 -7.52 -4.80
N VAL A 23 4.02 -6.39 -4.10
CA VAL A 23 4.94 -5.25 -4.35
C VAL A 23 6.40 -5.68 -4.16
N LEU A 24 6.71 -6.41 -3.08
CA LEU A 24 8.07 -6.84 -2.76
C LEU A 24 8.58 -7.92 -3.72
N ASP A 25 7.70 -8.76 -4.26
CA ASP A 25 8.03 -9.75 -5.28
C ASP A 25 8.43 -9.08 -6.61
N LEU A 26 7.72 -8.02 -7.02
CA LEU A 26 8.13 -7.21 -8.17
C LEU A 26 9.43 -6.45 -7.88
N ALA A 27 9.53 -5.82 -6.70
CA ALA A 27 10.70 -5.06 -6.28
C ALA A 27 11.98 -5.89 -6.25
N ALA A 28 11.87 -7.20 -5.99
CA ALA A 28 13.00 -8.12 -6.05
C ALA A 28 13.68 -8.17 -7.44
N THR A 29 12.99 -7.76 -8.50
CA THR A 29 13.55 -7.67 -9.86
C THR A 29 14.13 -6.30 -10.19
N TRP A 30 13.79 -5.26 -9.43
CA TRP A 30 14.14 -3.88 -9.76
C TRP A 30 15.60 -3.52 -9.54
N THR A 31 16.39 -4.41 -8.91
CA THR A 31 17.85 -4.24 -8.82
C THR A 31 18.53 -4.29 -10.18
N ALA A 32 17.83 -4.77 -11.22
CA ALA A 32 18.26 -4.76 -12.61
C ALA A 32 17.79 -3.53 -13.40
N TRP A 33 17.16 -2.54 -12.74
CA TRP A 33 16.64 -1.35 -13.42
C TRP A 33 17.76 -0.57 -14.12
N ASP A 34 17.53 -0.25 -15.39
CA ASP A 34 18.50 0.40 -16.29
C ASP A 34 18.51 1.93 -16.16
N GLY A 35 17.64 2.48 -15.33
CA GLY A 35 17.48 3.92 -15.10
C GLY A 35 16.43 4.58 -15.99
N GLU A 36 15.78 3.85 -16.90
CA GLU A 36 14.73 4.38 -17.76
C GLU A 36 13.36 4.31 -17.05
N PRO A 37 12.69 5.45 -16.79
CA PRO A 37 11.39 5.44 -16.14
C PRO A 37 10.27 4.87 -17.02
N THR A 38 9.29 4.23 -16.38
CA THR A 38 8.05 3.85 -17.08
C THR A 38 7.08 5.03 -17.10
N HIS A 39 6.45 5.25 -18.24
CA HIS A 39 5.39 6.25 -18.41
C HIS A 39 4.03 5.56 -18.51
N VAL A 40 3.15 5.83 -17.55
CA VAL A 40 1.78 5.30 -17.53
C VAL A 40 0.83 6.49 -17.38
N ASP A 41 -0.08 6.66 -18.34
CA ASP A 41 -0.92 7.84 -18.49
C ASP A 41 -0.09 9.14 -18.50
N ASP A 42 -0.37 10.07 -17.59
CA ASP A 42 0.33 11.34 -17.40
C ASP A 42 1.43 11.26 -16.31
N ARG A 43 1.79 10.05 -15.87
CA ARG A 43 2.69 9.83 -14.73
C ARG A 43 3.95 9.06 -15.10
N VAL A 44 5.01 9.41 -14.39
CA VAL A 44 6.31 8.74 -14.42
C VAL A 44 6.43 7.80 -13.22
N TYR A 45 6.90 6.58 -13.45
CA TYR A 45 7.13 5.56 -12.43
C TYR A 45 8.57 5.04 -12.49
N THR A 46 9.15 4.88 -11.32
CA THR A 46 10.47 4.32 -11.08
C THR A 46 10.37 3.38 -9.88
N PRO A 47 11.35 2.46 -9.68
CA PRO A 47 11.36 1.60 -8.51
C PRO A 47 11.22 2.37 -7.18
N HIS A 48 12.02 3.42 -6.99
CA HIS A 48 11.98 4.23 -5.76
C HIS A 48 10.64 4.95 -5.60
N LYS A 49 10.09 5.53 -6.67
CA LYS A 49 8.77 6.17 -6.60
C LYS A 49 7.68 5.16 -6.24
N ALA A 50 7.72 3.96 -6.80
CA ALA A 50 6.74 2.92 -6.50
C ALA A 50 6.79 2.53 -5.02
N ILE A 51 7.97 2.23 -4.47
CA ILE A 51 8.13 1.92 -3.04
C ILE A 51 7.65 3.08 -2.15
N ARG A 52 8.05 4.31 -2.48
CA ARG A 52 7.63 5.51 -1.75
C ARG A 52 6.11 5.66 -1.77
N ARG A 53 5.47 5.52 -2.92
CA ARG A 53 4.00 5.66 -3.06
C ARG A 53 3.22 4.59 -2.31
N VAL A 54 3.72 3.35 -2.28
CA VAL A 54 3.14 2.28 -1.46
C VAL A 54 3.27 2.62 0.03
N ALA A 55 4.45 3.05 0.47
CA ALA A 55 4.69 3.43 1.87
C ALA A 55 3.82 4.63 2.28
N ASP A 56 3.79 5.70 1.48
CA ASP A 56 2.95 6.88 1.68
C ASP A 56 1.48 6.47 1.84
N HIS A 57 0.94 5.69 0.90
CA HIS A 57 -0.47 5.29 0.92
C HIS A 57 -0.84 4.44 2.15
N LEU A 58 0.06 3.53 2.56
CA LEU A 58 -0.08 2.76 3.80
C LEU A 58 -0.02 3.64 5.05
N VAL A 59 0.82 4.68 5.07
CA VAL A 59 0.94 5.60 6.22
C VAL A 59 -0.24 6.56 6.29
N ASP A 60 -0.68 7.12 5.16
CA ASP A 60 -1.77 8.08 5.07
C ASP A 60 -3.05 7.50 5.68
N HIS A 61 -3.44 6.30 5.24
CA HIS A 61 -4.64 5.65 5.76
C HIS A 61 -4.45 5.04 7.14
N LEU A 62 -3.21 4.73 7.56
CA LEU A 62 -2.96 4.30 8.93
C LEU A 62 -3.14 5.49 9.87
N ALA A 63 -2.62 6.67 9.52
CA ALA A 63 -2.81 7.89 10.28
C ALA A 63 -4.28 8.28 10.38
N GLU A 64 -5.04 8.15 9.28
CA GLU A 64 -6.49 8.33 9.27
C GLU A 64 -7.21 7.36 10.22
N LEU A 65 -6.88 6.07 10.15
CA LEU A 65 -7.45 5.04 11.02
C LEU A 65 -7.14 5.33 12.50
N GLU A 66 -5.88 5.61 12.83
CA GLU A 66 -5.46 5.89 14.21
C GLU A 66 -6.16 7.12 14.79
N ALA A 67 -6.27 8.21 14.03
CA ALA A 67 -6.99 9.41 14.46
C ALA A 67 -8.46 9.11 14.76
N ARG A 68 -9.14 8.38 13.86
CA ARG A 68 -10.55 8.00 14.02
C ARG A 68 -10.78 7.11 15.24
N LEU A 69 -9.86 6.19 15.53
CA LEU A 69 -9.94 5.31 16.70
C LEU A 69 -9.93 6.06 18.04
N VAL A 70 -9.25 7.21 18.10
CA VAL A 70 -9.17 8.04 19.32
C VAL A 70 -10.15 9.23 19.28
N GLY A 71 -11.02 9.29 18.27
CA GLY A 71 -12.00 10.38 18.11
C GLY A 71 -11.41 11.70 17.63
N GLU A 72 -10.19 11.70 17.10
CA GLU A 72 -9.56 12.85 16.48
C GLU A 72 -9.96 13.00 15.01
N ARG A 73 -9.86 14.22 14.48
CA ARG A 73 -10.05 14.45 13.05
C ARG A 73 -8.78 14.07 12.28
N PRO A 74 -8.88 13.23 11.23
CA PRO A 74 -7.74 12.95 10.36
C PRO A 74 -7.13 14.23 9.80
N GLN A 75 -5.80 14.26 9.72
CA GLN A 75 -5.08 15.34 9.05
C GLN A 75 -5.10 15.09 7.54
N PRO A 76 -5.48 16.09 6.71
CA PRO A 76 -5.51 15.92 5.26
C PRO A 76 -4.08 15.81 4.69
N ASP A 77 -3.90 14.91 3.72
CA ASP A 77 -2.69 14.93 2.87
C ASP A 77 -2.74 16.13 1.91
N HIS A 78 -1.61 16.85 1.84
CA HIS A 78 -1.42 18.00 0.95
C HIS A 78 -0.28 17.78 -0.06
N TRP A 79 0.40 16.64 0.01
CA TRP A 79 1.61 16.38 -0.78
C TRP A 79 1.29 15.96 -2.22
N HIS A 80 0.09 15.44 -2.49
CA HIS A 80 -0.34 15.00 -3.83
C HIS A 80 0.70 14.09 -4.50
N ALA A 81 1.25 13.16 -3.72
CA ALA A 81 2.51 12.48 -3.97
C ALA A 81 2.65 11.74 -5.31
N SER A 82 1.55 11.32 -5.94
CA SER A 82 1.59 10.60 -7.22
C SER A 82 1.97 11.51 -8.39
N ALA A 83 1.65 12.81 -8.30
CA ALA A 83 1.91 13.79 -9.36
C ALA A 83 3.39 14.21 -9.42
N SER A 84 4.16 13.99 -8.35
CA SER A 84 5.57 14.38 -8.28
C SER A 84 6.51 13.19 -8.49
N THR A 85 7.59 13.44 -9.25
CA THR A 85 8.75 12.57 -9.33
C THR A 85 9.96 13.42 -8.92
N THR A 86 10.64 13.01 -7.86
CA THR A 86 11.77 13.72 -7.28
C THR A 86 13.09 13.20 -7.84
N VAL A 87 14.19 13.90 -7.57
CA VAL A 87 15.53 13.41 -7.93
C VAL A 87 15.90 12.12 -7.20
N ALA A 88 15.40 11.91 -5.97
CA ALA A 88 15.61 10.68 -5.22
C ALA A 88 14.89 9.50 -5.89
N ASP A 89 13.71 9.75 -6.48
CA ASP A 89 12.98 8.72 -7.21
C ASP A 89 13.72 8.22 -8.46
N LEU A 90 14.67 9.00 -9.00
CA LEU A 90 15.45 8.67 -10.20
C LEU A 90 16.78 7.97 -9.89
N ALA A 91 17.13 7.75 -8.62
CA ALA A 91 18.36 7.05 -8.26
C ALA A 91 18.30 5.57 -8.67
N PRO A 92 19.45 4.91 -8.92
CA PRO A 92 19.47 3.45 -9.09
C PRO A 92 18.80 2.74 -7.90
N PHE A 93 18.13 1.63 -8.17
CA PHE A 93 17.55 0.78 -7.13
C PHE A 93 18.51 -0.36 -6.83
N THR A 94 19.13 -0.33 -5.66
CA THR A 94 20.21 -1.25 -5.27
C THR A 94 19.69 -2.43 -4.44
N PRO A 95 20.50 -3.49 -4.24
CA PRO A 95 20.17 -4.54 -3.29
C PRO A 95 19.91 -4.02 -1.86
N GLU A 96 20.61 -2.97 -1.43
CA GLU A 96 20.41 -2.30 -0.15
C GLU A 96 19.03 -1.62 -0.08
N ASP A 97 18.60 -0.97 -1.16
CA ASP A 97 17.26 -0.35 -1.25
C ASP A 97 16.15 -1.41 -1.19
N LEU A 98 16.37 -2.58 -1.81
CA LEU A 98 15.46 -3.71 -1.71
C LEU A 98 15.37 -4.26 -0.27
N ASP A 99 16.50 -4.39 0.42
CA ASP A 99 16.51 -4.83 1.83
C ASP A 99 15.78 -3.82 2.72
N GLU A 100 16.01 -2.52 2.52
CA GLU A 100 15.29 -1.45 3.19
C GLU A 100 13.78 -1.51 2.92
N ALA A 101 13.37 -1.69 1.66
CA ALA A 101 11.97 -1.81 1.28
C ALA A 101 11.30 -3.02 1.94
N ARG A 102 11.92 -4.20 1.88
CA ARG A 102 11.42 -5.42 2.54
C ARG A 102 11.27 -5.20 4.04
N SER A 103 12.30 -4.64 4.65
CA SER A 103 12.37 -4.33 6.06
C SER A 103 11.20 -3.42 6.47
N ARG A 104 11.01 -2.28 5.79
CA ARG A 104 9.99 -1.29 6.14
C ARG A 104 8.58 -1.75 5.81
N LEU A 105 8.32 -2.16 4.57
CA LEU A 105 6.96 -2.48 4.11
C LEU A 105 6.40 -3.71 4.82
N THR A 106 7.22 -4.73 5.07
CA THR A 106 6.77 -5.91 5.86
C THR A 106 6.30 -5.49 7.25
N ARG A 107 7.06 -4.63 7.95
CA ARG A 107 6.65 -4.17 9.29
C ARG A 107 5.39 -3.33 9.25
N LEU A 108 5.25 -2.46 8.24
CA LEU A 108 4.06 -1.65 8.07
C LEU A 108 2.82 -2.52 7.78
N ALA A 109 2.94 -3.53 6.92
CA ALA A 109 1.89 -4.52 6.69
C ALA A 109 1.51 -5.24 7.99
N ARG A 110 2.49 -5.59 8.84
CA ARG A 110 2.23 -6.21 10.15
C ARG A 110 1.54 -5.25 11.13
N MET A 111 1.85 -3.96 11.11
CA MET A 111 1.11 -2.97 11.91
C MET A 111 -0.36 -2.92 11.50
N TRP A 112 -0.62 -2.89 10.19
CA TRP A 112 -1.98 -2.98 9.64
C TRP A 112 -2.68 -4.27 10.06
N ALA A 113 -2.05 -5.43 9.88
CA ALA A 113 -2.64 -6.72 10.25
C ALA A 113 -2.96 -6.79 11.76
N ASN A 114 -2.07 -6.32 12.61
CA ASN A 114 -2.30 -6.25 14.06
C ASN A 114 -3.47 -5.32 14.40
N ARG A 115 -3.55 -4.17 13.73
CA ARG A 115 -4.58 -3.17 14.00
C ARG A 115 -5.96 -3.65 13.56
N LEU A 116 -6.07 -4.15 12.33
CA LEU A 116 -7.31 -4.68 11.77
C LEU A 116 -7.77 -5.94 12.52
N GLY A 117 -6.84 -6.83 12.89
CA GLY A 117 -7.14 -8.04 13.64
C GLY A 117 -7.57 -7.81 15.10
N ALA A 118 -7.37 -6.60 15.64
CA ALA A 118 -7.83 -6.22 16.97
C ALA A 118 -9.27 -5.66 16.99
N LEU A 119 -9.85 -5.37 15.82
CA LEU A 119 -11.19 -4.82 15.67
C LEU A 119 -12.21 -5.93 15.46
N THR A 120 -13.43 -5.74 15.96
CA THR A 120 -14.55 -6.62 15.63
C THR A 120 -15.07 -6.35 14.22
N GLU A 121 -15.79 -7.31 13.62
CA GLU A 121 -16.45 -7.11 12.32
C GLU A 121 -17.33 -5.86 12.32
N GLU A 122 -18.08 -5.61 13.40
CA GLU A 122 -18.90 -4.41 13.53
C GLU A 122 -18.06 -3.13 13.55
N GLN A 123 -16.90 -3.12 14.20
CA GLN A 123 -15.99 -1.96 14.21
C GLN A 123 -15.33 -1.73 12.84
N LEU A 124 -15.08 -2.80 12.09
CA LEU A 124 -14.55 -2.73 10.73
C LEU A 124 -15.54 -2.10 9.76
N ASP A 125 -16.83 -2.44 9.90
CA ASP A 125 -17.89 -2.02 8.98
C ASP A 125 -18.60 -0.72 9.40
N ASN A 126 -18.73 -0.47 10.70
CA ASN A 126 -19.36 0.73 11.27
C ASN A 126 -18.33 1.61 12.00
N SER A 127 -17.20 1.89 11.34
CA SER A 127 -16.10 2.66 11.94
C SER A 127 -16.48 4.14 12.17
N PRO A 128 -15.93 4.79 13.21
CA PRO A 128 -16.18 6.21 13.48
C PRO A 128 -15.60 7.13 12.40
N GLY A 129 -16.26 8.28 12.18
CA GLY A 129 -15.86 9.30 11.21
C GLY A 129 -16.72 9.30 9.94
N GLU A 130 -16.41 10.20 9.01
CA GLU A 130 -17.06 10.29 7.70
C GLU A 130 -16.26 9.53 6.63
N GLY A 131 -16.88 9.13 5.53
CA GLY A 131 -16.21 8.46 4.41
C GLY A 131 -16.18 6.94 4.55
N TRP A 132 -15.11 6.31 4.04
CA TRP A 132 -14.98 4.86 4.03
C TRP A 132 -14.88 4.24 5.42
N SER A 133 -15.43 3.03 5.55
CA SER A 133 -15.24 2.20 6.73
C SER A 133 -13.78 1.74 6.87
N PHE A 134 -13.39 1.22 8.04
CA PHE A 134 -12.04 0.66 8.21
C PHE A 134 -11.80 -0.55 7.28
N ARG A 135 -12.83 -1.36 7.00
CA ARG A 135 -12.74 -2.41 5.98
C ARG A 135 -12.49 -1.82 4.60
N GLU A 136 -13.28 -0.84 4.20
CA GLU A 136 -13.16 -0.21 2.88
C GLU A 136 -11.80 0.47 2.71
N LEU A 137 -11.29 1.15 3.75
CA LEU A 137 -9.93 1.70 3.76
C LEU A 137 -8.86 0.64 3.52
N ALA A 138 -8.92 -0.48 4.24
CA ALA A 138 -7.97 -1.58 4.06
C ALA A 138 -8.05 -2.21 2.67
N LEU A 139 -9.27 -2.40 2.13
CA LEU A 139 -9.45 -2.91 0.77
C LEU A 139 -9.02 -1.90 -0.30
N HIS A 140 -9.15 -0.61 -0.04
CA HIS A 140 -8.66 0.45 -0.93
C HIS A 140 -7.14 0.37 -1.12
N LEU A 141 -6.40 -0.02 -0.06
CA LEU A 141 -4.94 -0.18 -0.13
C LEU A 141 -4.49 -1.23 -1.14
N LYS A 142 -5.36 -2.19 -1.54
CA LYS A 142 -5.06 -3.12 -2.65
C LYS A 142 -4.72 -2.38 -3.93
N GLY A 143 -5.32 -1.21 -4.16
CA GLY A 143 -5.00 -0.35 -5.29
C GLY A 143 -3.55 0.11 -5.34
N SER A 144 -2.76 -0.05 -4.27
CA SER A 144 -1.33 0.26 -4.26
C SER A 144 -0.50 -0.66 -5.16
N THR A 145 -1.00 -1.85 -5.52
CA THR A 145 -0.30 -2.71 -6.49
C THR A 145 -0.08 -1.97 -7.80
N TYR A 146 -0.99 -1.08 -8.18
CA TYR A 146 -0.89 -0.23 -9.36
C TYR A 146 0.48 0.46 -9.49
N TYR A 147 1.06 0.94 -8.37
CA TYR A 147 2.36 1.61 -8.40
C TYR A 147 3.50 0.66 -8.76
N ALA A 148 3.47 -0.57 -8.23
CA ALA A 148 4.47 -1.58 -8.55
C ALA A 148 4.24 -2.18 -9.94
N ASP A 149 2.99 -2.43 -10.31
CA ASP A 149 2.59 -2.93 -11.62
C ASP A 149 2.96 -1.96 -12.75
N SER A 150 2.94 -0.65 -12.46
CA SER A 150 3.40 0.39 -13.40
C SER A 150 4.90 0.33 -13.70
N VAL A 151 5.73 -0.16 -12.76
CA VAL A 151 7.14 -0.46 -13.03
C VAL A 151 7.26 -1.85 -13.68
N GLY A 152 6.46 -2.80 -13.21
CA GLY A 152 6.40 -4.15 -13.73
C GLY A 152 7.57 -5.02 -13.31
N LYS A 153 7.63 -6.22 -13.87
CA LYS A 153 8.72 -7.18 -13.62
C LYS A 153 9.88 -6.89 -14.58
N LEU A 154 11.09 -6.76 -14.05
CA LEU A 154 12.31 -6.64 -14.85
C LEU A 154 12.99 -8.00 -15.03
N ALA A 155 13.72 -8.15 -16.14
CA ALA A 155 14.37 -9.40 -16.56
C ALA A 155 15.85 -9.42 -16.22
#